data_AF-A0AA38ZPG0-F1
#
_entry.id   AF-A0AA38ZPG0-F1
#
_cell.length_a   1.000
_cell.length_b   1.000
_cell.length_c   1.000
_cell.angle_alpha   90.00
_cell.angle_beta   90.00
_cell.angle_gamma   90.00
#
_symmetry.space_group_name_H-M   'P 1'
#
loop_
_entity.id
_entity.type
_entity.pdbx_description
1 polymer ?
#
loop_
_entity_poly.entity_id
_entity_poly.type
_entity_poly.pdbx_seq_one_letter_code
_entity_poly.pdbx_strand_id
1 'polypeptide(L)'
;MLLLSLFGVSWVFPFSVKETLLGWRGSFMGKKRKKVWQVGPLCLFWVIWKAKNKIAFEDSVLSIQRLKASFVYLLWSETKLWIKDGPSTLIDFVNWVDSR
;
A
#
# COMPACT_ATOMS: atom_id res chain seq x y z
N MET A 1 -7.03 4.43 -0.69
CA MET A 1 -6.95 5.91 -0.61
C MET A 1 -5.51 6.39 -0.38
N LEU A 2 -4.80 5.94 0.66
CA LEU A 2 -3.43 6.43 0.99
C LEU A 2 -2.33 6.05 0.01
N LEU A 3 -2.37 4.83 -0.53
CA LEU A 3 -1.39 4.43 -1.54
C LEU A 3 -1.56 5.27 -2.81
N LEU A 4 -2.80 5.53 -3.18
CA LEU A 4 -3.15 6.28 -4.38
C LEU A 4 -2.79 7.75 -4.23
N SER A 5 -3.02 8.36 -3.05
CA SER A 5 -2.54 9.72 -2.76
C SER A 5 -1.01 9.83 -2.68
N LEU A 6 -0.32 8.81 -2.16
CA LEU A 6 1.15 8.71 -2.19
C LEU A 6 1.71 8.69 -3.63
N PHE A 7 0.88 8.29 -4.59
CA PHE A 7 1.21 8.28 -6.01
C PHE A 7 0.54 9.41 -6.80
N GLY A 8 -0.06 10.40 -6.11
CA GLY A 8 -0.73 11.54 -6.75
C GLY A 8 -2.01 11.20 -7.52
N VAL A 9 -2.56 10.00 -7.35
CA VAL A 9 -3.78 9.53 -8.03
C VAL A 9 -4.99 9.78 -7.15
N SER A 10 -5.89 10.66 -7.60
CA SER A 10 -7.25 10.79 -7.06
C SER A 10 -8.07 9.57 -7.51
N TRP A 11 -8.29 8.63 -6.61
CA TRP A 11 -9.05 7.42 -6.91
C TRP A 11 -10.49 7.54 -6.42
N VAL A 12 -11.44 7.47 -7.34
CA VAL A 12 -12.86 7.35 -7.04
C VAL A 12 -13.15 5.89 -6.75
N PHE A 13 -13.82 5.58 -5.64
CA PHE A 13 -14.12 4.20 -5.24
C PHE A 13 -14.95 3.52 -6.35
N PRO A 14 -14.41 2.52 -7.06
CA PRO A 14 -15.17 1.86 -8.10
C PRO A 14 -16.15 0.90 -7.43
N PHE A 15 -17.24 0.57 -8.13
CA PHE A 15 -18.41 -0.10 -7.58
C PHE A 15 -18.10 -1.54 -7.11
N SER A 16 -16.95 -2.11 -7.51
CA SER A 16 -16.50 -3.43 -7.09
C SER A 16 -14.99 -3.57 -6.84
N VAL A 17 -14.61 -4.59 -6.06
CA VAL A 17 -13.22 -5.02 -5.87
C VAL A 17 -12.55 -5.36 -7.21
N LYS A 18 -13.31 -5.96 -8.14
CA LYS A 18 -12.83 -6.32 -9.48
C LYS A 18 -12.44 -5.08 -10.29
N GLU A 19 -13.28 -4.05 -10.28
CA GLU A 19 -12.96 -2.77 -10.93
C GLU A 19 -11.78 -2.06 -10.26
N THR A 20 -11.65 -2.17 -8.93
CA THR A 20 -10.48 -1.65 -8.20
C THR A 20 -9.19 -2.32 -8.68
N LEU A 21 -9.18 -3.65 -8.81
CA LEU A 21 -8.02 -4.40 -9.31
C LEU A 21 -7.73 -4.12 -10.79
N LEU A 22 -8.76 -3.89 -11.61
CA LEU A 22 -8.60 -3.54 -13.02
C LEU A 22 -7.97 -2.16 -13.19
N GLY A 23 -8.43 -1.15 -12.45
CA GLY A 23 -7.78 0.16 -12.43
C GLY A 23 -6.32 0.05 -11.98
N TRP A 24 -6.04 -0.87 -11.06
CA TRP A 24 -4.69 -1.09 -10.54
C TRP A 24 -3.76 -1.74 -11.56
N ARG A 25 -4.31 -2.45 -12.53
CA ARG A 25 -3.55 -3.08 -13.62
C ARG A 25 -3.05 -2.05 -14.64
N GLY A 26 -3.63 -0.85 -14.67
CA GLY A 26 -3.17 0.28 -15.48
C GLY A 26 -1.79 0.75 -15.03
N SER A 27 -0.80 0.64 -15.91
CA SER A 27 0.59 0.98 -15.61
C SER A 27 0.81 2.50 -15.63
N PHE A 28 0.53 3.17 -14.51
CA PHE A 28 0.86 4.60 -14.32
C PHE A 28 2.33 4.84 -13.93
N MET A 29 3.15 3.79 -13.73
CA MET A 29 4.48 3.94 -13.11
C MET A 29 5.63 3.32 -13.91
N GLY A 30 6.80 3.95 -13.85
CA GLY A 30 8.04 3.47 -14.46
C GLY A 30 8.52 2.10 -13.93
N LYS A 31 9.42 1.44 -14.68
CA LYS A 31 9.89 0.05 -14.43
C LYS A 31 10.34 -0.22 -12.98
N LYS A 32 10.97 0.75 -12.31
CA LYS A 32 11.44 0.61 -10.91
C LYS A 32 10.30 0.51 -9.89
N ARG A 33 9.19 1.22 -10.09
CA ARG A 33 8.07 1.32 -9.12
C ARG A 33 6.92 0.37 -9.42
N LYS A 34 6.91 -0.26 -10.59
CA LYS A 34 5.90 -1.22 -11.01
C LYS A 34 5.69 -2.37 -10.03
N LYS A 35 6.77 -2.88 -9.41
CA LYS A 35 6.67 -3.94 -8.39
C LYS A 35 5.96 -3.46 -7.13
N VAL A 36 6.31 -2.28 -6.63
CA VAL A 36 5.69 -1.65 -5.44
C VAL A 36 4.21 -1.42 -5.69
N TRP A 37 3.90 -0.92 -6.88
CA TRP A 37 2.53 -0.78 -7.34
C TRP A 37 1.81 -2.12 -7.29
N GLN A 38 2.34 -3.17 -7.93
CA GLN A 38 1.70 -4.51 -7.94
C GLN A 38 1.46 -5.11 -6.54
N VAL A 39 2.34 -4.85 -5.58
CA VAL A 39 2.23 -5.37 -4.22
C VAL A 39 1.28 -4.54 -3.34
N GLY A 40 1.00 -3.29 -3.71
CA GLY A 40 0.11 -2.38 -3.00
C GLY A 40 -1.25 -2.97 -2.60
N PRO A 41 -2.02 -3.59 -3.51
CA PRO A 41 -3.31 -4.20 -3.20
C PRO A 41 -3.19 -5.37 -2.22
N LEU A 42 -2.17 -6.22 -2.40
CA LEU A 42 -1.92 -7.36 -1.50
C LEU A 42 -1.64 -6.88 -0.08
N CYS A 43 -0.78 -5.88 0.08
CA CYS A 43 -0.52 -5.25 1.38
C CYS A 43 -1.79 -4.66 2.01
N LEU A 44 -2.65 -4.03 1.19
CA LEU A 44 -3.90 -3.43 1.67
C LEU A 44 -4.86 -4.51 2.19
N PHE A 45 -5.08 -5.56 1.40
CA PHE A 45 -5.92 -6.70 1.81
C PHE A 45 -5.39 -7.36 3.08
N TRP A 46 -4.07 -7.56 3.16
CA TRP A 46 -3.44 -8.18 4.32
C TRP A 46 -3.62 -7.35 5.61
N VAL A 47 -3.41 -6.04 5.55
CA VAL A 47 -3.59 -5.16 6.71
C VAL A 47 -5.05 -5.10 7.15
N ILE A 48 -5.99 -5.03 6.21
CA ILE A 48 -7.43 -5.05 6.52
C ILE A 48 -7.82 -6.39 7.15
N TRP A 49 -7.37 -7.50 6.58
CA TRP A 49 -7.62 -8.84 7.12
C TRP A 49 -7.09 -8.97 8.55
N LYS A 50 -5.83 -8.59 8.78
CA LYS A 50 -5.21 -8.62 10.11
C LYS A 50 -5.95 -7.75 11.11
N ALA A 51 -6.37 -6.55 10.71
CA ALA A 51 -7.12 -5.65 11.58
C ALA A 51 -8.50 -6.22 11.95
N LYS A 52 -9.22 -6.81 10.98
CA LYS A 52 -10.51 -7.47 11.23
C LYS A 52 -10.39 -8.68 12.15
N ASN A 53 -9.36 -9.51 11.95
CA ASN A 53 -9.10 -10.64 12.83
C ASN A 53 -8.72 -10.19 14.24
N LYS A 54 -7.90 -9.15 14.39
CA LYS A 54 -7.55 -8.61 15.71
C LYS A 54 -8.77 -8.08 16.46
N ILE A 55 -9.74 -7.47 15.77
CA ILE A 55 -11.01 -7.07 16.39
C ILE A 55 -11.79 -8.32 16.82
N ALA A 56 -11.92 -9.31 15.94
CA ALA A 56 -12.73 -10.50 16.20
C ALA A 56 -12.19 -11.38 17.34
N PHE A 57 -10.87 -11.42 17.55
CA PHE A 57 -10.22 -12.31 18.52
C PHE A 57 -9.65 -11.61 19.76
N GLU A 58 -9.30 -10.33 19.66
CA GLU A 58 -8.63 -9.57 20.74
C GLU A 58 -9.42 -8.33 21.19
N ASP A 59 -10.64 -8.12 20.66
CA ASP A 59 -11.52 -6.98 20.97
C ASP A 59 -10.82 -5.61 20.84
N SER A 60 -9.82 -5.55 19.97
CA SER A 60 -8.96 -4.38 19.81
C SER A 60 -9.68 -3.29 19.03
N VAL A 61 -9.51 -2.04 19.45
CA VAL A 61 -10.06 -0.88 18.73
C VAL A 61 -9.33 -0.65 17.40
N LEU A 62 -10.11 -0.48 16.31
CA LEU A 62 -9.59 -0.10 15.00
C LEU A 62 -9.19 1.38 15.01
N SER A 63 -7.90 1.66 14.93
CA SER A 63 -7.41 3.02 14.65
C SER A 63 -7.03 3.14 13.19
N ILE A 64 -7.68 4.05 12.48
CA ILE A 64 -7.36 4.36 11.08
C ILE A 64 -5.89 4.73 10.97
N GLN A 65 -5.34 5.54 11.88
CA GLN A 65 -3.93 5.94 11.90
C GLN A 65 -2.99 4.73 12.01
N ARG A 66 -3.30 3.75 12.89
CA ARG A 66 -2.53 2.51 13.00
C ARG A 66 -2.61 1.67 11.73
N LEU A 67 -3.77 1.64 11.07
CA LEU A 67 -3.95 1.00 9.78
C LEU A 67 -3.06 1.65 8.70
N LYS A 68 -3.02 2.99 8.67
CA LYS A 68 -2.16 3.76 7.75
C LYS A 68 -0.68 3.40 7.96
N ALA A 69 -0.22 3.44 9.21
CA ALA A 69 1.17 3.14 9.56
C ALA A 69 1.55 1.70 9.22
N SER A 70 0.69 0.73 9.58
CA SER A 70 0.91 -0.70 9.29
C SER A 70 1.03 -0.96 7.79
N PHE A 71 0.22 -0.26 7.00
CA PHE A 71 0.24 -0.37 5.56
C PHE A 71 1.53 0.19 4.94
N VAL A 72 1.96 1.39 5.34
CA VAL A 72 3.20 2.00 4.85
C VAL A 72 4.40 1.14 5.23
N TYR A 73 4.42 0.63 6.47
CA TYR A 73 5.49 -0.24 6.95
C TYR A 73 5.56 -1.56 6.16
N LEU A 74 4.42 -2.23 5.96
CA LEU A 74 4.36 -3.49 5.23
C LEU A 74 4.78 -3.32 3.76
N LEU A 75 4.33 -2.23 3.14
CA LEU A 75 4.74 -1.91 1.79
C LEU A 75 6.25 -1.67 1.70
N TRP A 76 6.82 -0.90 2.64
CA TRP A 76 8.25 -0.67 2.71
C TRP A 76 9.05 -1.98 2.92
N SER A 77 8.62 -2.84 3.84
CA SER A 77 9.30 -4.11 4.11
C SER A 77 9.32 -5.02 2.90
N GLU A 78 8.19 -5.12 2.19
CA GLU A 78 8.12 -5.84 0.91
C GLU A 78 9.07 -5.23 -0.11
N THR A 79 9.08 -3.91 -0.28
CA THR A 79 9.99 -3.30 -1.25
C THR A 79 11.47 -3.54 -0.96
N LYS A 80 11.85 -3.61 0.31
CA LYS A 80 13.24 -3.91 0.71
C LYS A 80 13.64 -5.35 0.38
N LEU A 81 12.70 -6.29 0.40
CA LEU A 81 12.94 -7.68 -0.03
C LEU A 81 13.15 -7.79 -1.54
N TRP A 82 12.46 -6.98 -2.33
CA TRP A 82 12.42 -7.14 -3.79
C TRP A 82 13.32 -6.17 -4.58
N ILE A 83 13.84 -5.11 -3.96
CA ILE A 83 14.65 -4.05 -4.60
C ILE A 83 16.00 -3.92 -3.89
N LYS A 84 17.08 -4.44 -4.51
CA LYS A 84 18.44 -4.40 -3.95
C LYS A 84 18.97 -2.98 -3.71
N ASP A 85 18.70 -2.04 -4.62
CA ASP A 85 19.08 -0.62 -4.51
C ASP A 85 17.89 0.26 -4.08
N GLY A 86 17.02 -0.28 -3.23
CA GLY A 86 15.84 0.41 -2.73
C GLY A 86 16.17 1.41 -1.62
N PRO A 87 15.23 2.31 -1.28
CA PRO A 87 15.37 3.24 -0.17
C PRO A 87 15.66 2.50 1.14
N SER A 88 16.71 2.93 1.85
CA SER A 88 17.26 2.24 3.03
C SER A 88 16.45 2.49 4.30
N THR A 89 15.83 3.66 4.41
CA THR A 89 14.95 4.06 5.52
C THR A 89 13.49 4.20 5.09
N LEU A 90 12.57 4.19 6.06
CA LEU A 90 11.14 4.42 5.81
C LEU A 90 10.86 5.82 5.27
N ILE A 91 11.65 6.82 5.70
CA ILE A 91 11.53 8.22 5.25
C ILE A 91 11.98 8.33 3.79
N ASP A 92 13.13 7.73 3.46
CA ASP A 92 13.61 7.67 2.07
C ASP A 92 12.63 6.94 1.17
N PHE A 93 11.93 5.93 1.70
CA PHE A 93 10.91 5.21 0.96
C PHE A 93 9.71 6.07 0.63
N VAL A 94 9.20 6.83 1.59
CA VAL A 94 8.10 7.77 1.37
C VAL A 94 8.51 8.82 0.34
N ASN A 95 9.71 9.41 0.49
CA ASN A 95 10.24 10.39 -0.47
C ASN A 95 10.44 9.79 -1.88
N TRP A 96 10.93 8.55 -1.97
CA TRP A 96 11.14 7.85 -3.23
C TRP A 96 9.84 7.48 -3.94
N VAL A 97 8.79 7.15 -3.18
CA VAL A 97 7.44 6.92 -3.68
C VAL A 97 6.83 8.22 -4.22
N ASP A 98 7.03 9.33 -3.50
CA ASP A 98 6.43 10.65 -3.80
C ASP A 98 7.17 11.42 -4.91
N SER A 99 8.47 11.17 -5.12
CA SER A 99 9.25 11.79 -6.19
C SER A 99 8.66 11.46 -7.57
N ARG A 100 8.01 12.42 -8.26
CA ARG A 100 7.45 12.21 -9.60
C ARG A 100 8.51 11.86 -10.64
#